data_AF-A0A6B8KGC0-F1
#
_entry.id   AF-A0A6B8KGC0-F1
#
_cell.length_a   1.000
_cell.length_b   1.000
_cell.length_c   1.000
_cell.angle_alpha   90.00
_cell.angle_beta   90.00
_cell.angle_gamma   90.00
#
_symmetry.space_group_name_H-M   'P 1'
#
loop_
_entity.id
_entity.type
_entity.pdbx_description
1 polymer ?
#
loop_
_entity_poly.entity_id
_entity_poly.type
_entity_poly.pdbx_seq_one_letter_code
_entity_poly.pdbx_strand_id
1 'polypeptide(L)'
;MSSWNRLPALSLSAVLLLGAFAAAPAQAAKLGPYFPLPNNFPLGGNSGRDDLLKIQARWLENGLENLEKAKKETTAALDKAKGENAKPEQIAALEQKQTSLDSDIEATKKEIALENDDMAPKEQQADRKRQFLLNVNQWIQEIGRQATQALKDSILKDGAEAEIAQNRHDQLENLADRLERAKRDQSVENWGVTR
;
A
#
# COMPACT_ATOMS: atom_id res chain seq x y z
N MET A 1 70.05 18.66 -12.28
CA MET A 1 68.88 18.21 -13.07
C MET A 1 68.38 16.90 -12.49
N SER A 2 67.07 16.83 -12.26
CA SER A 2 66.24 15.66 -11.94
C SER A 2 66.37 14.98 -10.56
N SER A 3 65.35 15.26 -9.75
CA SER A 3 64.99 14.70 -8.46
C SER A 3 63.66 13.92 -8.58
N TRP A 4 63.65 12.58 -8.59
CA TRP A 4 62.40 11.78 -8.59
C TRP A 4 62.74 10.39 -8.01
N ASN A 5 61.96 9.70 -7.18
CA ASN A 5 60.73 10.01 -6.44
C ASN A 5 60.44 8.82 -5.49
N ARG A 6 60.04 9.16 -4.25
CA ARG A 6 58.88 8.67 -3.48
C ARG A 6 58.75 7.19 -3.06
N LEU A 7 58.88 7.08 -1.73
CA LEU A 7 58.23 6.20 -0.76
C LEU A 7 56.72 5.93 -0.99
N PRO A 8 56.15 4.87 -0.36
CA PRO A 8 54.95 4.17 -0.82
C PRO A 8 53.66 4.95 -0.59
N ALA A 9 52.81 4.93 -1.62
CA ALA A 9 51.42 5.31 -1.54
C ALA A 9 50.58 4.08 -1.21
N LEU A 10 49.78 4.16 -0.14
CA LEU A 10 48.31 4.13 -0.20
C LEU A 10 47.79 3.82 1.20
N SER A 11 47.49 4.92 1.90
CA SER A 11 46.66 4.97 3.08
C SER A 11 45.30 4.31 2.84
N LEU A 12 44.98 3.27 3.61
CA LEU A 12 43.61 2.82 3.84
C LEU A 12 42.78 4.01 4.35
N SER A 13 41.84 4.48 3.54
CA SER A 13 40.73 5.31 4.00
C SER A 13 39.45 4.53 3.75
N ALA A 14 39.10 3.66 4.69
CA ALA A 14 37.78 3.09 4.80
C ALA A 14 36.82 4.19 5.24
N VAL A 15 36.23 4.89 4.27
CA VAL A 15 35.06 5.73 4.50
C VAL A 15 33.89 4.78 4.74
N LEU A 16 33.70 4.39 6.00
CA LEU A 16 32.43 3.87 6.49
C LEU A 16 31.43 5.03 6.48
N LEU A 17 30.87 5.30 5.30
CA LEU A 17 29.57 5.95 5.14
C LEU A 17 28.52 4.98 5.68
N LEU A 18 28.44 4.88 7.01
CA LEU A 18 27.20 4.59 7.73
C LEU A 18 26.31 5.83 7.53
N GLY A 19 25.85 5.99 6.28
CA GLY A 19 24.72 6.82 5.97
C GLY A 19 23.58 6.31 6.83
N ALA A 20 23.07 7.22 7.65
CA ALA A 20 21.85 7.06 8.40
C ALA A 20 20.85 6.21 7.60
N PHE A 21 20.30 5.18 8.25
CA PHE A 21 18.98 4.67 7.87
C PHE A 21 17.99 5.84 8.01
N ALA A 22 17.98 6.73 7.02
CA ALA A 22 16.76 7.39 6.63
C ALA A 22 15.86 6.23 6.26
N ALA A 23 15.03 5.79 7.20
CA ALA A 23 13.94 4.88 6.92
C ALA A 23 13.25 5.48 5.71
N ALA A 24 13.36 4.80 4.55
CA ALA A 24 12.58 5.18 3.40
C ALA A 24 11.15 5.34 3.91
N PRO A 25 10.46 6.45 3.58
CA PRO A 25 9.12 6.69 4.09
C PRO A 25 8.32 5.41 3.82
N ALA A 26 7.75 4.84 4.89
CA ALA A 26 6.99 3.60 4.80
C ALA A 26 6.00 3.76 3.64
N GLN A 27 6.09 2.88 2.65
CA GLN A 27 5.23 2.98 1.48
C GLN A 27 3.86 2.46 1.89
N ALA A 28 2.81 3.19 1.51
CA ALA A 28 1.42 2.76 1.62
C ALA A 28 1.21 1.40 0.96
N ALA A 29 0.50 0.50 1.64
CA ALA A 29 0.01 -0.73 1.03
C ALA A 29 -0.66 -0.39 -0.29
N LYS A 30 -0.28 -1.11 -1.35
CA LYS A 30 -0.72 -0.80 -2.71
C LYS A 30 -1.93 -1.66 -3.07
N LEU A 31 -2.95 -1.05 -3.67
CA LEU A 31 -4.08 -1.79 -4.24
C LEU A 31 -3.57 -2.87 -5.20
N GLY A 32 -4.12 -4.07 -5.08
CA GLY A 32 -3.68 -5.22 -5.85
C GLY A 32 -4.36 -6.51 -5.41
N PRO A 33 -3.84 -7.68 -5.83
CA PRO A 33 -4.45 -8.97 -5.54
C PRO A 33 -4.60 -9.27 -4.04
N TYR A 34 -3.66 -8.80 -3.22
CA TYR A 34 -3.69 -9.01 -1.77
C TYR A 34 -4.46 -7.92 -1.04
N PHE A 35 -4.46 -6.70 -1.59
CA PHE A 35 -5.18 -5.54 -1.07
C PHE A 35 -6.24 -5.08 -2.09
N PRO A 36 -7.35 -5.80 -2.24
CA PRO A 36 -8.44 -5.35 -3.10
C PRO A 36 -9.07 -4.07 -2.54
N LEU A 37 -9.82 -3.33 -3.36
CA LEU A 37 -10.59 -2.20 -2.86
C LEU A 37 -11.52 -2.67 -1.72
N PRO A 38 -11.64 -1.93 -0.59
CA PRO A 38 -12.57 -2.28 0.47
C PRO A 38 -13.99 -2.50 -0.07
N ASN A 39 -14.59 -3.63 0.31
CA ASN A 39 -15.92 -4.03 -0.20
C ASN A 39 -17.06 -3.14 0.31
N ASN A 40 -16.85 -2.45 1.44
CA ASN A 40 -17.85 -1.60 2.04
C ASN A 40 -17.19 -0.37 2.68
N PHE A 41 -17.82 0.77 2.47
CA PHE A 41 -17.47 2.04 3.09
C PHE A 41 -18.72 2.52 3.85
N PRO A 42 -18.85 2.20 5.15
CA PRO A 42 -19.99 2.60 5.96
C PRO A 42 -19.92 4.09 6.31
N LEU A 43 -19.86 4.95 5.29
CA LEU A 43 -19.73 6.39 5.43
C LEU A 43 -21.12 7.02 5.54
N GLY A 44 -21.40 7.60 6.70
CA GLY A 44 -22.58 8.42 6.96
C GLY A 44 -22.35 9.90 6.66
N GLY A 45 -23.33 10.74 7.01
CA GLY A 45 -23.26 12.20 6.78
C GLY A 45 -22.13 12.91 7.52
N ASN A 46 -21.60 12.32 8.61
CA ASN A 46 -20.53 12.87 9.45
C ASN A 46 -19.34 11.91 9.61
N SER A 47 -19.10 11.03 8.64
CA SER A 47 -17.95 10.12 8.73
C SER A 47 -16.64 10.89 8.55
N GLY A 48 -15.74 10.74 9.53
CA GLY A 48 -14.45 11.41 9.57
C GLY A 48 -13.29 10.44 9.79
N ARG A 49 -12.26 10.90 10.50
CA ARG A 49 -11.00 10.19 10.72
C ARG A 49 -11.19 8.78 11.25
N ASP A 50 -11.94 8.62 12.34
CA ASP A 50 -12.02 7.33 13.05
C ASP A 50 -12.78 6.27 12.24
N ASP A 51 -13.76 6.67 11.42
CA ASP A 51 -14.47 5.75 10.53
C ASP A 51 -13.56 5.28 9.40
N LEU A 52 -12.81 6.20 8.79
CA LEU A 52 -11.83 5.86 7.74
C LEU A 52 -10.69 5.00 8.30
N LEU A 53 -10.22 5.27 9.52
CA LEU A 53 -9.21 4.45 10.19
C LEU A 53 -9.71 3.03 10.45
N LYS A 54 -10.97 2.84 10.84
CA LYS A 54 -11.56 1.49 10.98
C LYS A 54 -11.60 0.74 9.65
N ILE A 55 -11.88 1.44 8.55
CA ILE A 55 -11.86 0.84 7.20
C ILE A 55 -10.44 0.45 6.84
N GLN A 56 -9.46 1.31 7.10
CA GLN A 56 -8.04 1.07 6.84
C GLN A 56 -7.49 -0.11 7.65
N ALA A 57 -7.75 -0.15 8.95
CA ALA A 57 -7.31 -1.22 9.83
C ALA A 57 -7.79 -2.59 9.32
N ARG A 58 -9.11 -2.71 9.03
CA ARG A 58 -9.67 -3.95 8.47
C ARG A 58 -9.08 -4.29 7.11
N TRP A 59 -8.87 -3.30 6.27
CA TRP A 59 -8.30 -3.50 4.94
C TRP A 59 -6.86 -4.02 5.01
N LEU A 60 -6.04 -3.47 5.91
CA LEU A 60 -4.67 -3.93 6.13
C LEU A 60 -4.60 -5.30 6.80
N GLU A 61 -5.46 -5.58 7.78
CA GLU A 61 -5.55 -6.90 8.42
C GLU A 61 -5.89 -7.97 7.38
N ASN A 62 -6.93 -7.76 6.57
CA ASN A 62 -7.30 -8.69 5.50
C ASN A 62 -6.18 -8.84 4.46
N GLY A 63 -5.49 -7.74 4.12
CA GLY A 63 -4.38 -7.78 3.18
C GLY A 63 -3.17 -8.54 3.70
N LEU A 64 -2.86 -8.39 4.99
CA LEU A 64 -1.83 -9.17 5.68
C LEU A 64 -2.17 -10.66 5.68
N GLU A 65 -3.42 -11.02 6.00
CA GLU A 65 -3.88 -12.41 5.94
C GLU A 65 -3.74 -13.00 4.52
N ASN A 66 -4.09 -12.23 3.50
CA ASN A 66 -3.93 -12.64 2.10
C ASN A 66 -2.46 -12.85 1.72
N LEU A 67 -1.57 -11.96 2.15
CA LEU A 67 -0.13 -12.08 1.93
C LEU A 67 0.44 -13.31 2.63
N GLU A 68 0.07 -13.55 3.89
CA GLU A 68 0.52 -14.72 4.66
C GLU A 68 0.02 -16.02 4.04
N LYS A 69 -1.22 -16.05 3.54
CA LYS A 69 -1.75 -17.18 2.79
C LYS A 69 -0.96 -17.41 1.50
N ALA A 70 -0.72 -16.36 0.73
CA ALA A 70 0.06 -16.44 -0.51
C ALA A 70 1.51 -16.89 -0.26
N LYS A 71 2.10 -16.50 0.87
CA LYS A 71 3.41 -16.98 1.31
C LYS A 71 3.38 -18.48 1.59
N LYS A 72 2.42 -18.96 2.39
CA LYS A 72 2.25 -20.41 2.67
C LYS A 72 2.10 -21.23 1.39
N GLU A 73 1.25 -20.77 0.47
CA GLU A 73 1.04 -21.42 -0.83
C GLU A 73 2.31 -21.41 -1.70
N THR A 74 3.06 -20.30 -1.69
CA THR A 74 4.32 -20.18 -2.45
C THR A 74 5.41 -21.05 -1.86
N THR A 75 5.52 -21.16 -0.54
CA THR A 75 6.45 -22.08 0.13
C THR A 75 6.11 -23.54 -0.20
N ALA A 76 4.84 -23.94 -0.13
CA ALA A 76 4.43 -25.29 -0.50
C ALA A 76 4.72 -25.60 -1.98
N ALA A 77 4.51 -24.62 -2.88
CA ALA A 77 4.85 -24.75 -4.29
C ALA A 77 6.38 -24.87 -4.51
N LEU A 78 7.19 -24.14 -3.74
CA LEU A 78 8.65 -24.20 -3.80
C LEU A 78 9.17 -25.55 -3.32
N ASP A 79 8.66 -26.07 -2.21
CA ASP A 79 9.03 -27.38 -1.67
C ASP A 79 8.69 -28.50 -2.66
N LYS A 80 7.49 -28.41 -3.27
CA LYS A 80 7.08 -29.32 -4.34
C LYS A 80 8.01 -29.21 -5.56
N ALA A 81 8.30 -28.00 -6.03
CA ALA A 81 9.18 -27.77 -7.18
C ALA A 81 10.59 -28.33 -6.93
N LYS A 82 11.14 -28.17 -5.72
CA LYS A 82 12.43 -28.74 -5.32
C LYS A 82 12.39 -30.27 -5.23
N GLY A 83 11.31 -30.84 -4.67
CA GLY A 83 11.14 -32.30 -4.58
C GLY A 83 10.92 -32.99 -5.93
N GLU A 84 10.27 -32.31 -6.88
CA GLU A 84 9.99 -32.83 -8.23
C GLU A 84 11.12 -32.52 -9.25
N ASN A 85 12.23 -31.92 -8.81
CA ASN A 85 13.31 -31.44 -9.68
C ASN A 85 12.80 -30.58 -10.85
N ALA A 86 11.88 -29.65 -10.54
CA ALA A 86 11.39 -28.66 -11.48
C ALA A 86 12.55 -27.85 -12.07
N LYS A 87 12.27 -27.17 -13.19
CA LYS A 87 13.31 -26.40 -13.89
C LYS A 87 13.87 -25.30 -12.97
N PRO A 88 15.18 -25.02 -13.01
CA PRO A 88 15.79 -23.98 -12.17
C PRO A 88 15.09 -22.62 -12.25
N GLU A 89 14.57 -22.25 -13.42
CA GLU A 89 13.86 -20.99 -13.61
C GLU A 89 12.54 -20.92 -12.82
N GLN A 90 11.84 -22.05 -12.66
CA GLN A 90 10.60 -22.13 -11.87
C GLN A 90 10.88 -22.01 -10.38
N ILE A 91 11.95 -22.66 -9.91
CA ILE A 91 12.41 -22.56 -8.52
C ILE A 91 12.82 -21.11 -8.21
N ALA A 92 13.63 -20.49 -9.08
CA ALA A 92 14.06 -19.12 -8.91
C ALA A 92 12.88 -18.12 -8.89
N ALA A 93 11.88 -18.31 -9.77
CA ALA A 93 10.68 -17.46 -9.78
C ALA A 93 9.88 -17.57 -8.46
N LEU A 94 9.77 -18.77 -7.90
CA LEU A 94 9.10 -19.00 -6.62
C LEU A 94 9.89 -18.40 -5.44
N GLU A 95 11.22 -18.51 -5.43
CA GLU A 95 12.08 -17.89 -4.42
C GLU A 95 12.00 -16.35 -4.45
N GLN A 96 12.01 -15.78 -5.66
CA GLN A 96 11.81 -14.34 -5.84
C GLN A 96 10.43 -13.90 -5.36
N LYS A 97 9.39 -14.66 -5.69
CA LYS A 97 8.02 -14.39 -5.21
C LYS A 97 7.95 -14.45 -3.69
N GLN A 98 8.59 -15.43 -3.06
CA GLN A 98 8.62 -15.55 -1.61
C GLN A 98 9.31 -14.35 -0.94
N THR A 99 10.44 -13.90 -1.51
CA THR A 99 11.16 -12.72 -1.00
C THR A 99 10.34 -11.43 -1.15
N SER A 100 9.61 -11.28 -2.27
CA SER A 100 8.69 -10.16 -2.44
C SER A 100 7.57 -10.18 -1.40
N LEU A 101 6.95 -11.35 -1.17
CA LEU A 101 5.90 -11.51 -0.17
C LEU A 101 6.41 -11.22 1.25
N ASP A 102 7.63 -11.63 1.58
CA ASP A 102 8.24 -11.32 2.88
C ASP A 102 8.43 -9.81 3.07
N SER A 103 8.89 -9.11 2.03
CA SER A 103 9.01 -7.65 2.04
C SER A 103 7.66 -6.96 2.23
N ASP A 104 6.63 -7.41 1.51
CA ASP A 104 5.28 -6.84 1.58
C ASP A 104 4.63 -7.09 2.95
N ILE A 105 4.82 -8.27 3.53
CA ILE A 105 4.35 -8.62 4.88
C ILE A 105 4.98 -7.68 5.92
N GLU A 106 6.30 -7.50 5.88
CA GLU A 106 6.99 -6.65 6.85
C GLU A 106 6.67 -5.17 6.67
N ALA A 107 6.46 -4.70 5.43
CA ALA A 107 5.96 -3.35 5.18
C ALA A 107 4.55 -3.16 5.75
N THR A 108 3.65 -4.11 5.51
CA THR A 108 2.26 -4.05 6.00
C THR A 108 2.19 -4.06 7.52
N LYS A 109 2.99 -4.90 8.19
CA LYS A 109 3.07 -4.90 9.66
C LYS A 109 3.55 -3.57 10.23
N LYS A 110 4.53 -2.93 9.58
CA LYS A 110 5.01 -1.60 9.98
C LYS A 110 3.94 -0.54 9.82
N GLU A 111 3.16 -0.62 8.75
CA GLU A 111 2.03 0.28 8.53
C GLU A 111 0.92 0.10 9.57
N ILE A 112 0.54 -1.15 9.88
CA ILE A 112 -0.40 -1.46 10.97
C ILE A 112 0.11 -0.94 12.32
N ALA A 113 1.41 -1.09 12.59
CA ALA A 113 2.02 -0.59 13.82
C ALA A 113 1.97 0.95 13.89
N LEU A 114 2.26 1.64 12.78
CA LEU A 114 2.15 3.10 12.68
C LEU A 114 0.70 3.55 12.89
N GLU A 115 -0.27 2.82 12.35
CA GLU A 115 -1.69 3.15 12.48
C GLU A 115 -2.24 2.99 13.90
N ASN A 116 -1.70 2.07 14.69
CA ASN A 116 -2.16 1.82 16.04
C ASN A 116 -1.43 2.68 17.10
N ASP A 117 -0.45 3.50 16.70
CA ASP A 117 0.26 4.40 17.63
C ASP A 117 -0.49 5.73 17.84
N ASP A 118 -1.54 5.67 18.65
CA ASP A 118 -2.33 6.86 19.02
C ASP A 118 -1.59 7.81 19.97
N MET A 119 -0.51 7.38 20.62
CA MET A 119 0.28 8.20 21.55
C MET A 119 1.56 8.77 20.91
N ALA A 120 1.75 8.53 19.61
CA ALA A 120 2.93 8.94 18.86
C ALA A 120 3.18 10.46 18.96
N PRO A 121 4.45 10.92 18.98
CA PRO A 121 4.77 12.32 18.91
C PRO A 121 4.17 13.05 17.69
N LYS A 122 4.05 14.39 17.73
CA LYS A 122 3.42 15.22 16.69
C LYS A 122 3.98 14.95 15.29
N GLU A 123 5.29 14.75 15.21
CA GLU A 123 5.99 14.41 13.97
C GLU A 123 5.53 13.04 13.42
N GLN A 124 5.36 12.04 14.29
CA GLN A 124 4.86 10.72 13.91
C GLN A 124 3.35 10.75 13.58
N GLN A 125 2.56 11.65 14.18
CA GLN A 125 1.17 11.87 13.78
C GLN A 125 1.05 12.43 12.35
N ALA A 126 1.99 13.28 11.92
CA ALA A 126 2.04 13.77 10.55
C ALA A 126 2.38 12.65 9.55
N ASP A 127 3.32 11.77 9.91
CA ASP A 127 3.65 10.59 9.11
C ASP A 127 2.47 9.61 9.02
N ARG A 128 1.80 9.34 10.14
CA ARG A 128 0.58 8.50 10.20
C ARG A 128 -0.55 9.09 9.34
N LYS A 129 -0.81 10.40 9.45
CA LYS A 129 -1.77 11.10 8.60
C LYS A 129 -1.41 11.02 7.13
N ARG A 130 -0.13 11.23 6.77
CA ARG A 130 0.32 11.13 5.37
C ARG A 130 0.06 9.73 4.83
N GLN A 131 0.45 8.71 5.58
CA GLN A 131 0.25 7.31 5.20
C GLN A 131 -1.23 6.97 4.98
N PHE A 132 -2.06 7.34 5.95
CA PHE A 132 -3.51 7.24 5.88
C PHE A 132 -4.09 7.92 4.63
N LEU A 133 -3.68 9.16 4.34
CA LEU A 133 -4.17 9.87 3.16
C LEU A 133 -3.72 9.23 1.84
N LEU A 134 -2.54 8.60 1.79
CA LEU A 134 -2.10 7.85 0.62
C LEU A 134 -3.05 6.66 0.34
N ASN A 135 -3.42 5.90 1.37
CA ASN A 135 -4.37 4.80 1.23
C ASN A 135 -5.75 5.27 0.78
N VAL A 136 -6.30 6.29 1.44
CA VAL A 136 -7.61 6.85 1.09
C VAL A 136 -7.63 7.40 -0.34
N ASN A 137 -6.59 8.14 -0.74
CA ASN A 137 -6.49 8.66 -2.11
C ASN A 137 -6.42 7.53 -3.16
N GLN A 138 -5.68 6.46 -2.85
CA GLN A 138 -5.61 5.30 -3.72
C GLN A 138 -6.98 4.64 -3.92
N TRP A 139 -7.78 4.51 -2.85
CA TRP A 139 -9.14 3.99 -2.96
C TRP A 139 -10.03 4.89 -3.82
N ILE A 140 -9.99 6.21 -3.60
CA ILE A 140 -10.77 7.19 -4.37
C ILE A 140 -10.41 7.11 -5.86
N GLN A 141 -9.12 7.03 -6.19
CA GLN A 141 -8.65 6.94 -7.58
C GLN A 141 -9.14 5.66 -8.26
N GLU A 142 -9.07 4.52 -7.57
CA GLU A 142 -9.56 3.25 -8.13
C GLU A 142 -11.09 3.26 -8.29
N ILE A 143 -11.83 3.83 -7.34
CA ILE A 143 -13.29 4.00 -7.46
C ILE A 143 -13.62 4.89 -8.65
N GLY A 144 -12.92 6.02 -8.83
CA GLY A 144 -13.09 6.91 -9.98
C GLY A 144 -12.76 6.24 -11.31
N ARG A 145 -11.73 5.38 -11.34
CA ARG A 145 -11.39 4.56 -12.52
C ARG A 145 -12.51 3.58 -12.85
N GLN A 146 -13.06 2.88 -11.84
CA GLN A 146 -14.19 1.96 -12.01
C GLN A 146 -15.46 2.71 -12.44
N ALA A 147 -15.73 3.89 -11.90
CA ALA A 147 -16.86 4.74 -12.29
C ALA A 147 -16.73 5.15 -13.76
N THR A 148 -15.55 5.58 -14.17
CA THR A 148 -15.27 5.94 -15.58
C THR A 148 -15.46 4.75 -16.50
N GLN A 149 -15.06 3.54 -16.09
CA GLN A 149 -15.28 2.34 -16.89
C GLN A 149 -16.78 2.02 -16.99
N ALA A 150 -17.53 2.11 -15.90
CA ALA A 150 -18.97 1.88 -15.89
C ALA A 150 -19.72 2.88 -16.81
N LEU A 151 -19.28 4.15 -16.85
CA LEU A 151 -19.83 5.14 -17.78
C LEU A 151 -19.52 4.79 -19.25
N LYS A 152 -18.31 4.31 -19.53
CA LYS A 152 -17.98 3.84 -20.88
C LYS A 152 -18.87 2.66 -21.28
N ASP A 153 -19.08 1.73 -20.37
CA ASP A 153 -19.94 0.58 -20.61
C ASP A 153 -21.41 1.00 -20.78
N SER A 154 -21.89 2.02 -20.07
CA SER A 154 -23.26 2.53 -20.25
C SER A 154 -23.48 3.22 -21.60
N ILE A 155 -22.42 3.80 -22.18
CA ILE A 155 -22.45 4.40 -23.52
C ILE A 155 -22.29 3.35 -24.64
N LEU A 156 -21.48 2.31 -24.41
CA LEU A 156 -21.11 1.33 -25.45
C LEU A 156 -22.05 0.13 -25.54
N LYS A 157 -22.84 -0.13 -24.49
CA LYS A 157 -23.77 -1.26 -24.44
C LYS A 157 -25.20 -0.78 -24.68
N ASP A 158 -26.07 -1.73 -25.00
CA ASP A 158 -27.49 -1.47 -25.27
C ASP A 158 -28.41 -2.04 -24.19
N GLY A 159 -29.59 -1.44 -24.06
CA GLY A 159 -30.69 -1.95 -23.24
C GLY A 159 -30.33 -2.10 -21.76
N ALA A 160 -30.70 -3.25 -21.17
CA ALA A 160 -30.54 -3.49 -19.73
C ALA A 160 -29.09 -3.42 -19.25
N GLU A 161 -28.11 -3.78 -20.08
CA GLU A 161 -26.71 -3.70 -19.68
C GLU A 161 -26.23 -2.25 -19.56
N ALA A 162 -26.74 -1.35 -20.41
CA ALA A 162 -26.46 0.08 -20.34
C ALA A 162 -27.02 0.69 -19.05
N GLU A 163 -28.25 0.34 -18.69
CA GLU A 163 -28.90 0.80 -17.46
C GLU A 163 -28.19 0.30 -16.20
N ILE A 164 -27.77 -0.98 -16.18
CA ILE A 164 -26.98 -1.54 -15.06
C ILE A 164 -25.65 -0.80 -14.93
N ALA A 165 -24.96 -0.55 -16.04
CA ALA A 165 -23.68 0.16 -16.05
C ALA A 165 -23.84 1.61 -15.59
N GLN A 166 -24.92 2.30 -16.00
CA GLN A 166 -25.24 3.65 -15.55
C GLN A 166 -25.49 3.69 -14.03
N ASN A 167 -26.34 2.81 -13.52
CA ASN A 167 -26.60 2.72 -12.08
C ASN A 167 -25.30 2.43 -11.31
N ARG A 168 -24.41 1.61 -11.86
CA ARG A 168 -23.11 1.33 -11.25
C ARG A 168 -22.18 2.55 -11.27
N HIS A 169 -22.18 3.31 -12.36
CA HIS A 169 -21.44 4.57 -12.45
C HIS A 169 -21.89 5.54 -11.34
N ASP A 170 -23.20 5.80 -11.24
CA ASP A 170 -23.76 6.72 -10.26
C ASP A 170 -23.44 6.27 -8.82
N GLN A 171 -23.49 4.97 -8.53
CA GLN A 171 -23.12 4.42 -7.22
C GLN A 171 -21.65 4.68 -6.87
N LEU A 172 -20.74 4.48 -7.83
CA LEU A 172 -19.30 4.62 -7.63
C LEU A 172 -18.91 6.10 -7.52
N GLU A 173 -19.49 6.99 -8.32
CA GLU A 173 -19.28 8.43 -8.21
C GLU A 173 -19.72 8.95 -6.83
N ASN A 174 -20.95 8.61 -6.41
CA ASN A 174 -21.46 8.96 -5.09
C ASN A 174 -20.59 8.41 -3.95
N LEU A 175 -19.95 7.26 -4.14
CA LEU A 175 -19.01 6.70 -3.15
C LEU A 175 -17.69 7.47 -3.12
N ALA A 176 -17.10 7.79 -4.29
CA ALA A 176 -15.90 8.60 -4.39
C ALA A 176 -16.10 9.96 -3.73
N ASP A 177 -17.24 10.61 -3.98
CA ASP A 177 -17.59 11.88 -3.36
C ASP A 177 -17.71 11.80 -1.84
N ARG A 178 -18.34 10.73 -1.33
CA ARG A 178 -18.44 10.49 0.12
C ARG A 178 -17.06 10.31 0.75
N LEU A 179 -16.16 9.60 0.07
CA LEU A 179 -14.78 9.44 0.53
C LEU A 179 -13.99 10.75 0.47
N GLU A 180 -14.14 11.55 -0.59
CA GLU A 180 -13.53 12.87 -0.69
C GLU A 180 -14.01 13.80 0.43
N ARG A 181 -15.31 13.78 0.74
CA ARG A 181 -15.86 14.53 1.87
C ARG A 181 -15.30 14.04 3.21
N ALA A 182 -15.31 12.73 3.47
CA ALA A 182 -14.78 12.16 4.71
C ALA A 182 -13.27 12.43 4.88
N LYS A 183 -12.51 12.40 3.79
CA LYS A 183 -11.08 12.73 3.76
C LYS A 183 -10.82 14.19 4.15
N ARG A 184 -11.76 15.08 3.87
CA ARG A 184 -11.74 16.52 4.19
C ARG A 184 -12.52 16.85 5.46
N ASP A 185 -12.96 15.85 6.21
CA ASP A 185 -13.63 16.09 7.48
C ASP A 185 -12.69 16.80 8.45
N GLN A 186 -13.25 17.65 9.32
CA GLN A 186 -12.48 18.47 10.24
C GLN A 186 -11.61 17.62 11.19
N SER A 187 -12.03 16.40 11.54
CA SER A 187 -11.22 15.47 12.33
C SER A 187 -9.97 14.97 11.60
N VAL A 188 -10.00 14.89 10.27
CA VAL A 188 -8.84 14.54 9.43
C VAL A 188 -7.97 15.77 9.18
N GLU A 189 -8.58 16.91 8.85
CA GLU A 189 -7.84 18.15 8.57
C GLU A 189 -7.05 18.62 9.80
N ASN A 190 -7.66 18.56 11.00
CA ASN A 190 -7.02 18.93 12.26
C ASN A 190 -6.12 17.85 12.86
N TRP A 191 -6.06 16.65 12.26
CA TRP A 191 -5.23 15.57 12.80
C TRP A 191 -3.75 15.97 12.79
N GLY A 192 -3.13 15.90 13.98
CA GLY A 192 -1.74 16.25 14.22
C GLY A 192 -1.51 17.75 14.42
N VAL A 193 -2.56 18.58 14.34
CA VAL A 193 -2.49 20.03 14.56
C VAL A 193 -2.64 20.35 16.04
N THR A 194 -3.63 19.78 16.71
CA THR A 194 -3.87 19.92 18.15
C THR A 194 -3.05 18.88 18.92
N ARG A 195 -2.11 19.39 19.73
CA ARG A 195 -1.49 18.68 20.85
C ARG A 195 -1.90 19.42 22.12
#